data_AF-A0A1Q5PV97-F1
#
_entry.id   AF-A0A1Q5PV97-F1
#
_cell.length_a   1.000
_cell.length_b   1.000
_cell.length_c   1.000
_cell.angle_alpha   90.00
_cell.angle_beta   90.00
_cell.angle_gamma   90.00
#
_symmetry.space_group_name_H-M   'P 1'
#
loop_
_entity.id
_entity.type
_entity.pdbx_description
1 polymer ?
#
loop_
_entity_poly.entity_id
_entity_poly.type
_entity_poly.pdbx_seq_one_letter_code
_entity_poly.pdbx_strand_id
1 'polypeptide(L)'
;MLVAGRLHHQRFNRPEVRYAYHLPDEPSVSEILGSAATVEEAGPFAGYLPSAPGGNFAIERELYLNLGGMNPNFPGGSEETDFSWRAQRAGARAVSAPKAIVHYRLKSDPRGIYRQQRIQQRARIYLWTLHGKYGMTGPSWKYSLEHSLRDLIALATLRGNRAKKLRAAYDLGGSIGALEGMIKYRVLAKTPVLGRRKRDSHAQDSPRAS
;
A
#
# COMPACT_ATOMS: atom_id res chain seq x y z
N MET A 1 8.06 -18.32 0.09
CA MET A 1 8.73 -17.00 0.30
C MET A 1 7.92 -15.87 -0.37
N LEU A 2 8.04 -14.62 0.11
CA LEU A 2 7.53 -13.42 -0.55
C LEU A 2 8.71 -12.58 -1.03
N VAL A 3 8.72 -12.21 -2.32
CA VAL A 3 9.80 -11.44 -2.94
C VAL A 3 9.25 -10.11 -3.45
N ALA A 4 9.72 -9.00 -2.90
CA ALA A 4 9.34 -7.65 -3.29
C ALA A 4 10.39 -7.08 -4.26
N GLY A 5 9.95 -6.58 -5.41
CA GLY A 5 10.79 -5.79 -6.31
C GLY A 5 10.75 -4.29 -5.97
N ARG A 6 11.43 -3.48 -6.78
CA ARG A 6 11.51 -2.02 -6.61
C ARG A 6 10.57 -1.29 -7.57
N LEU A 7 9.83 -0.32 -7.06
CA LEU A 7 9.16 0.69 -7.91
C LEU A 7 10.12 1.86 -8.08
N HIS A 8 10.42 2.24 -9.33
CA HIS A 8 11.31 3.35 -9.65
C HIS A 8 10.52 4.48 -10.31
N HIS A 9 10.69 5.71 -9.83
CA HIS A 9 9.77 6.80 -10.13
C HIS A 9 10.37 7.86 -11.05
N GLN A 10 11.63 7.76 -11.46
CA GLN A 10 12.27 8.87 -12.19
C GLN A 10 11.86 8.96 -13.66
N ARG A 11 11.72 7.83 -14.35
CA ARG A 11 11.55 7.77 -15.81
C ARG A 11 10.31 8.49 -16.35
N PHE A 12 9.18 8.41 -15.65
CA PHE A 12 7.89 8.91 -16.14
C PHE A 12 7.34 10.11 -15.37
N ASN A 13 7.94 10.47 -14.23
CA ASN A 13 7.34 11.44 -13.30
C ASN A 13 8.20 12.69 -13.22
N ARG A 14 7.58 13.84 -13.52
CA ARG A 14 8.24 15.14 -13.39
C ARG A 14 8.64 15.39 -11.93
N PRO A 15 9.69 16.18 -11.66
CA PRO A 15 10.13 16.49 -10.29
C PRO A 15 9.00 17.03 -9.40
N GLU A 16 8.14 17.90 -9.94
CA GLU A 16 6.97 18.44 -9.22
C GLU A 16 5.96 17.38 -8.74
N VAL A 17 5.84 16.26 -9.47
CA VAL A 17 4.94 15.16 -9.12
C VAL A 17 5.59 14.31 -8.03
N ARG A 18 6.88 13.99 -8.16
CA ARG A 18 7.63 13.25 -7.12
C ARG A 18 7.64 14.00 -5.79
N TYR A 19 7.84 15.32 -5.85
CA TYR A 19 7.72 16.22 -4.70
C TYR A 19 6.34 16.12 -4.01
N ALA A 20 5.25 16.10 -4.80
CA ALA A 20 3.91 15.99 -4.27
C ALA A 20 3.66 14.66 -3.52
N TYR A 21 4.31 13.58 -3.93
CA TYR A 21 4.21 12.25 -3.30
C TYR A 21 5.23 12.01 -2.18
N HIS A 22 6.00 13.04 -1.77
CA HIS A 22 7.08 12.91 -0.79
C HIS A 22 8.13 11.86 -1.16
N LEU A 23 8.35 11.62 -2.45
CA LEU A 23 9.35 10.65 -2.86
C LEU A 23 10.75 11.26 -2.68
N PRO A 24 11.66 10.55 -1.98
CA PRO A 24 13.05 10.97 -1.88
C PRO A 24 13.73 10.85 -3.25
N ASP A 25 14.94 11.42 -3.35
CA ASP A 25 15.79 11.14 -4.49
C ASP A 25 16.21 9.66 -4.47
N GLU A 26 15.94 8.99 -5.59
CA GLU A 26 16.26 7.57 -5.79
C GLU A 26 17.57 7.45 -6.60
N PRO A 27 18.40 6.43 -6.34
CA PRO A 27 19.53 6.14 -7.21
C PRO A 27 19.06 5.84 -8.64
N SER A 28 19.92 6.11 -9.60
CA SER A 28 19.70 5.76 -11.01
C SER A 28 19.59 4.24 -11.18
N VAL A 29 18.91 3.80 -12.24
CA VAL A 29 18.80 2.36 -12.55
C VAL A 29 20.18 1.73 -12.77
N SER A 30 21.12 2.44 -13.40
CA SER A 30 22.49 1.97 -13.59
C SER A 30 23.21 1.72 -12.27
N GLU A 31 23.08 2.63 -11.29
CA GLU A 31 23.66 2.45 -9.96
C GLU A 31 23.03 1.26 -9.24
N ILE A 32 21.70 1.08 -9.35
CA ILE A 32 21.00 -0.05 -8.74
C ILE A 32 21.48 -1.37 -9.35
N LEU A 33 21.61 -1.45 -10.68
CA LEU A 33 22.04 -2.67 -11.36
C LEU A 33 23.53 -2.99 -11.11
N GLY A 34 24.36 -1.96 -10.95
CA GLY A 34 25.78 -2.05 -10.62
C GLY A 34 26.09 -2.43 -9.15
N SER A 35 25.09 -2.40 -8.25
CA SER A 35 25.29 -2.78 -6.85
C SER A 35 25.52 -4.29 -6.70
N ALA A 36 26.27 -4.69 -5.66
CA ALA A 36 26.53 -6.11 -5.37
C ALA A 36 25.30 -6.84 -4.79
N ALA A 37 24.35 -6.11 -4.18
CA ALA A 37 23.19 -6.69 -3.52
C ALA A 37 22.18 -7.26 -4.54
N THR A 38 21.87 -8.54 -4.39
CA THR A 38 20.91 -9.26 -5.24
C THR A 38 19.61 -9.56 -4.51
N VAL A 39 19.68 -9.77 -3.19
CA VAL A 39 18.56 -9.96 -2.28
C VAL A 39 18.87 -9.32 -0.94
N GLU A 40 17.91 -8.61 -0.35
CA GLU A 40 18.03 -7.97 0.97
C GLU A 40 16.82 -8.30 1.84
N GLU A 41 16.93 -8.23 3.17
CA GLU A 41 15.75 -8.27 4.03
C GLU A 41 14.95 -6.97 3.85
N ALA A 42 13.64 -7.10 3.65
CA ALA A 42 12.78 -5.94 3.48
C ALA A 42 12.62 -5.19 4.81
N GLY A 43 12.61 -3.86 4.78
CA GLY A 43 12.40 -3.03 5.98
C GLY A 43 10.94 -3.00 6.44
N PRO A 44 10.68 -2.66 7.72
CA PRO A 44 9.33 -2.65 8.27
C PRO A 44 8.46 -1.55 7.64
N PHE A 45 7.16 -1.82 7.53
CA PHE A 45 6.17 -0.80 7.14
C PHE A 45 5.27 -0.46 8.32
N ALA A 46 5.01 0.84 8.52
CA ALA A 46 4.12 1.33 9.58
C ALA A 46 4.43 0.76 10.98
N GLY A 47 5.71 0.56 11.31
CA GLY A 47 6.16 0.08 12.62
C GLY A 47 5.95 -1.41 12.88
N TYR A 48 5.52 -2.19 11.88
CA TYR A 48 5.25 -3.62 12.03
C TYR A 48 6.17 -4.47 11.13
N LEU A 49 5.61 -5.41 10.38
CA LEU A 49 6.36 -6.28 9.48
C LEU A 49 6.64 -5.57 8.13
N PRO A 50 7.61 -6.07 7.36
CA PRO A 50 7.82 -5.63 5.99
C PRO A 50 6.59 -5.76 5.09
N SER A 51 6.45 -4.87 4.12
CA SER A 51 5.38 -4.92 3.10
C SER A 51 5.98 -5.04 1.71
N ALA A 52 5.30 -5.77 0.83
CA ALA A 52 5.60 -5.74 -0.60
C ALA A 52 4.91 -4.55 -1.28
N PRO A 53 5.46 -3.98 -2.37
CA PRO A 53 4.75 -3.05 -3.23
C PRO A 53 3.77 -3.82 -4.14
N GLY A 54 2.49 -3.44 -4.15
CA GLY A 54 1.44 -4.22 -4.82
C GLY A 54 1.64 -4.39 -6.33
N GLY A 55 2.37 -3.46 -6.97
CA GLY A 55 2.68 -3.51 -8.40
C GLY A 55 3.98 -4.23 -8.78
N ASN A 56 4.75 -4.74 -7.82
CA ASN A 56 6.01 -5.42 -8.11
C ASN A 56 6.42 -6.38 -7.00
N PHE A 57 5.71 -7.51 -6.88
CA PHE A 57 6.11 -8.58 -5.96
C PHE A 57 5.68 -9.95 -6.48
N ALA A 58 6.29 -11.00 -5.94
CA ALA A 58 5.98 -12.39 -6.23
C ALA A 58 5.80 -13.18 -4.93
N ILE A 59 4.97 -14.21 -5.01
CA ILE A 59 4.64 -15.14 -3.92
C ILE A 59 4.41 -16.52 -4.52
N GLU A 60 4.77 -17.57 -3.79
CA GLU A 60 4.36 -18.93 -4.13
C GLU A 60 2.84 -19.05 -4.22
N ARG A 61 2.38 -19.69 -5.31
CA ARG A 61 0.95 -19.89 -5.58
C ARG A 61 0.24 -20.61 -4.44
N GLU A 62 0.84 -21.68 -3.92
CA GLU A 62 0.24 -22.48 -2.83
C GLU A 62 0.06 -21.64 -1.57
N LEU A 63 1.09 -20.88 -1.17
CA LEU A 63 1.01 -19.97 -0.03
C LEU A 63 -0.09 -18.91 -0.23
N TYR A 64 -0.21 -18.33 -1.43
CA TYR A 64 -1.27 -17.38 -1.76
C TYR A 64 -2.67 -17.99 -1.58
N LEU A 65 -2.89 -19.17 -2.15
CA LEU A 65 -4.19 -19.84 -2.10
C LEU A 65 -4.52 -20.32 -0.68
N ASN A 66 -3.55 -20.88 0.05
CA ASN A 66 -3.73 -21.38 1.42
C ASN A 66 -4.08 -20.26 2.40
N LEU A 67 -3.62 -19.03 2.16
CA LEU A 67 -3.96 -17.85 2.95
C LEU A 67 -5.24 -17.14 2.49
N GLY A 68 -5.96 -17.70 1.52
CA GLY A 68 -7.21 -17.12 1.01
C GLY A 68 -7.04 -15.93 0.06
N GLY A 69 -5.83 -15.72 -0.45
CA GLY A 69 -5.50 -14.64 -1.39
C GLY A 69 -5.54 -13.23 -0.79
N MET A 70 -5.62 -12.22 -1.67
CA MET A 70 -5.80 -10.83 -1.26
C MET A 70 -7.22 -10.59 -0.72
N ASN A 71 -7.35 -9.71 0.26
CA ASN A 71 -8.63 -9.37 0.86
C ASN A 71 -9.40 -8.40 -0.06
N PRO A 72 -10.53 -8.80 -0.66
CA PRO A 72 -11.28 -7.96 -1.61
C PRO A 72 -12.06 -6.82 -0.93
N ASN A 73 -12.13 -6.81 0.41
CA ASN A 73 -12.84 -5.77 1.16
C ASN A 73 -12.07 -4.45 1.22
N PHE A 74 -10.79 -4.44 0.81
CA PHE A 74 -10.03 -3.21 0.72
C PHE A 74 -10.62 -2.29 -0.35
N PRO A 75 -10.86 -1.01 -0.04
CA PRO A 75 -11.43 -0.07 -0.99
C PRO A 75 -10.44 0.35 -2.10
N GLY A 76 -9.18 -0.04 -1.98
CA GLY A 76 -8.07 0.25 -2.90
C GLY A 76 -6.78 0.60 -2.16
N GLY A 77 -5.72 -0.15 -2.42
CA GLY A 77 -4.43 -0.06 -1.71
C GLY A 77 -4.46 -0.76 -0.36
N SER A 78 -3.27 -1.11 0.15
CA SER A 78 -3.04 -1.82 1.42
C SER A 78 -3.47 -3.29 1.45
N GLU A 79 -4.16 -3.82 0.44
CA GLU A 79 -4.46 -5.26 0.34
C GLU A 79 -3.20 -6.12 0.21
N GLU A 80 -2.19 -5.59 -0.47
CA GLU A 80 -0.88 -6.20 -0.61
C GLU A 80 -0.16 -6.25 0.73
N THR A 81 -0.28 -5.20 1.54
CA THR A 81 0.33 -5.11 2.88
C THR A 81 -0.35 -6.10 3.83
N ASP A 82 -1.68 -6.13 3.83
CA ASP A 82 -2.45 -7.13 4.58
C ASP A 82 -2.01 -8.55 4.23
N PHE A 83 -1.94 -8.86 2.94
CA PHE A 83 -1.51 -10.18 2.48
C PHE A 83 -0.06 -10.48 2.88
N SER A 84 0.86 -9.52 2.71
CA SER A 84 2.28 -9.67 3.06
C SER A 84 2.46 -9.98 4.53
N TRP A 85 1.68 -9.33 5.41
CA TRP A 85 1.74 -9.56 6.85
C TRP A 85 1.10 -10.87 7.26
N ARG A 86 -0.02 -11.26 6.64
CA ARG A 86 -0.60 -12.60 6.86
C ARG A 86 0.37 -13.71 6.44
N ALA A 87 1.05 -13.54 5.31
CA ALA A 87 2.05 -14.50 4.84
C ALA A 87 3.22 -14.63 5.81
N GLN A 88 3.76 -13.50 6.29
CA GLN A 88 4.87 -13.51 7.24
C GLN A 88 4.49 -14.12 8.59
N ARG A 89 3.29 -13.83 9.09
CA ARG A 89 2.76 -14.46 10.31
C ARG A 89 2.50 -15.97 10.15
N ALA A 90 2.37 -16.45 8.91
CA ALA A 90 2.31 -17.88 8.58
C ALA A 90 3.69 -18.51 8.34
N GLY A 91 4.78 -17.79 8.63
CA GLY A 91 6.16 -18.29 8.53
C GLY A 91 6.88 -17.94 7.22
N ALA A 92 6.25 -17.20 6.30
CA ALA A 92 6.94 -16.78 5.09
C ALA A 92 7.99 -15.69 5.39
N ARG A 93 9.18 -15.79 4.79
CA ARG A 93 10.15 -14.68 4.80
C ARG A 93 9.81 -13.67 3.71
N ALA A 94 9.93 -12.39 4.03
CA ALA A 94 9.85 -11.28 3.07
C ALA A 94 11.26 -10.82 2.71
N VAL A 95 11.57 -10.86 1.41
CA VAL A 95 12.86 -10.42 0.87
C VAL A 95 12.65 -9.41 -0.24
N SER A 96 13.62 -8.52 -0.41
CA SER A 96 13.69 -7.52 -1.47
C SER A 96 14.63 -8.01 -2.57
N ALA A 97 14.19 -7.97 -3.82
CA ALA A 97 15.01 -8.16 -5.02
C ALA A 97 15.24 -6.78 -5.67
N PRO A 98 16.24 -6.00 -5.23
CA PRO A 98 16.38 -4.59 -5.59
C PRO A 98 16.57 -4.34 -7.09
N LYS A 99 17.07 -5.34 -7.83
CA LYS A 99 17.28 -5.30 -9.29
C LYS A 99 16.02 -5.66 -10.11
N ALA A 100 14.97 -6.20 -9.49
CA ALA A 100 13.68 -6.41 -10.13
C ALA A 100 12.91 -5.08 -10.16
N ILE A 101 13.09 -4.29 -11.22
CA ILE A 101 12.63 -2.90 -11.29
C ILE A 101 11.38 -2.78 -12.17
N VAL A 102 10.37 -2.09 -11.64
CA VAL A 102 9.22 -1.58 -12.41
C VAL A 102 9.26 -0.06 -12.41
N HIS A 103 9.24 0.55 -13.59
CA HIS A 103 9.08 1.99 -13.71
C HIS A 103 7.63 2.38 -13.48
N TYR A 104 7.36 3.02 -12.33
CA TYR A 104 6.01 3.31 -11.89
C TYR A 104 5.58 4.72 -12.29
N ARG A 105 4.38 4.86 -12.86
CA ARG A 105 3.80 6.15 -13.25
C ARG A 105 2.81 6.62 -12.19
N LEU A 106 3.05 7.82 -11.66
CA LEU A 106 2.20 8.48 -10.68
C LEU A 106 1.05 9.23 -11.36
N LYS A 107 0.00 9.54 -10.58
CA LYS A 107 -0.99 10.53 -11.03
C LYS A 107 -0.34 11.91 -10.99
N SER A 108 -0.53 12.69 -12.04
CA SER A 108 0.14 13.98 -12.23
C SER A 108 -0.81 15.16 -12.26
N ASP A 109 -2.09 14.94 -11.98
CA ASP A 109 -3.14 15.95 -11.90
C ASP A 109 -3.75 15.99 -10.48
N PRO A 110 -4.17 17.17 -9.98
CA PRO A 110 -4.68 17.30 -8.61
C PRO A 110 -5.86 16.38 -8.30
N ARG A 111 -6.80 16.20 -9.23
CA ARG A 111 -8.01 15.40 -9.01
C ARG A 111 -7.66 13.91 -8.88
N GLY A 112 -6.78 13.41 -9.74
CA GLY A 112 -6.27 12.04 -9.71
C GLY A 112 -5.52 11.74 -8.42
N ILE A 113 -4.60 12.65 -8.03
CA ILE A 113 -3.84 12.53 -6.78
C ILE A 113 -4.79 12.51 -5.57
N TYR A 114 -5.68 13.49 -5.46
CA TYR A 114 -6.65 13.57 -4.36
C TYR A 114 -7.48 12.29 -4.22
N ARG A 115 -8.03 11.78 -5.33
CA ARG A 115 -8.84 10.56 -5.32
C ARG A 115 -8.03 9.34 -4.89
N GLN A 116 -6.80 9.21 -5.40
CA GLN A 116 -5.92 8.12 -5.02
C GLN A 116 -5.59 8.15 -3.53
N GLN A 117 -5.16 9.30 -3.01
CA GLN A 117 -4.79 9.43 -1.59
C GLN A 117 -5.98 9.22 -0.66
N ARG A 118 -7.16 9.73 -1.02
CA ARG A 118 -8.39 9.50 -0.25
C ARG A 118 -8.71 8.02 -0.11
N ILE A 119 -8.63 7.27 -1.21
CA ILE A 119 -8.91 5.83 -1.18
C ILE A 119 -7.84 5.07 -0.39
N GLN A 120 -6.55 5.37 -0.62
CA GLN A 120 -5.44 4.71 0.06
C GLN A 120 -5.41 4.98 1.58
N GLN A 121 -5.68 6.21 2.03
CA GLN A 121 -5.72 6.48 3.46
C GLN A 121 -6.94 5.85 4.14
N ARG A 122 -8.09 5.79 3.46
CA ARG A 122 -9.25 5.03 3.95
C ARG A 122 -8.91 3.54 4.11
N ALA A 123 -8.20 2.96 3.14
CA ALA A 123 -7.69 1.61 3.23
C ALA A 123 -6.66 1.42 4.35
N ARG A 124 -5.79 2.40 4.62
CA ARG A 124 -4.84 2.37 5.73
C ARG A 124 -5.54 2.33 7.10
N ILE A 125 -6.68 3.02 7.27
CA ILE A 125 -7.47 2.88 8.50
C ILE A 125 -8.03 1.46 8.63
N TYR A 126 -8.55 0.89 7.53
CA TYR A 126 -9.05 -0.48 7.53
C TYR A 126 -7.94 -1.49 7.85
N LEU A 127 -6.75 -1.34 7.24
CA LEU A 127 -5.57 -2.13 7.55
C LEU A 127 -5.24 -2.08 9.05
N TRP A 128 -5.27 -0.89 9.65
CA TRP A 128 -5.03 -0.72 11.08
C TRP A 128 -6.07 -1.43 11.94
N THR A 129 -7.35 -1.47 11.55
CA THR A 129 -8.34 -2.25 12.31
C THR A 129 -8.05 -3.75 12.31
N LEU A 130 -7.39 -4.26 11.28
CA LEU A 130 -7.00 -5.68 11.18
C LEU A 130 -5.69 -5.98 11.91
N HIS A 131 -4.72 -5.05 11.87
CA HIS A 131 -3.34 -5.30 12.30
C HIS A 131 -2.82 -4.44 13.45
N GLY A 132 -3.61 -3.50 13.96
CA GLY A 132 -3.22 -2.61 15.07
C GLY A 132 -2.83 -3.38 16.34
N LYS A 133 -3.54 -4.46 16.64
CA LYS A 133 -3.22 -5.35 17.78
C LYS A 133 -1.92 -6.15 17.62
N TYR A 134 -1.35 -6.19 16.41
CA TYR A 134 -0.11 -6.91 16.13
C TYR A 134 1.12 -5.99 16.09
N GLY A 135 0.93 -4.67 16.24
CA GLY A 135 2.03 -3.71 16.27
C GLY A 135 2.02 -2.69 15.13
N MET A 136 1.03 -2.70 14.23
CA MET A 136 0.89 -1.61 13.26
C MET A 136 0.63 -0.29 13.98
N THR A 137 1.53 0.68 13.80
CA THR A 137 1.36 2.04 14.29
C THR A 137 0.16 2.69 13.61
N GLY A 138 -0.82 3.08 14.42
CA GLY A 138 -2.05 3.68 13.94
C GLY A 138 -1.87 5.12 13.44
N PRO A 139 -2.65 5.53 12.44
CA PRO A 139 -2.69 6.92 12.01
C PRO A 139 -3.31 7.82 13.09
N SER A 140 -2.71 8.99 13.32
CA SER A 140 -3.14 9.96 14.34
C SER A 140 -4.32 10.82 13.85
N TRP A 141 -5.41 10.82 14.61
CA TRP A 141 -6.62 11.59 14.31
C TRP A 141 -6.41 13.11 14.42
N LYS A 142 -5.67 13.57 15.46
CA LYS A 142 -5.34 14.99 15.65
C LYS A 142 -4.51 15.53 14.48
N TYR A 143 -3.50 14.76 14.06
CA TYR A 143 -2.64 15.11 12.94
C TYR A 143 -3.41 15.25 11.61
N SER A 144 -4.41 14.39 11.39
CA SER A 144 -5.25 14.42 10.18
C SER A 144 -6.18 15.64 10.13
N LEU A 145 -6.72 16.05 11.28
CA LEU A 145 -7.62 17.21 11.37
C LEU A 145 -6.86 18.54 11.21
N GLU A 146 -5.69 18.66 11.86
CA GLU A 146 -4.84 19.86 11.78
C GLU A 146 -4.32 20.13 10.36
N HIS A 147 -3.95 19.09 9.60
CA HIS A 147 -3.48 19.26 8.22
C HIS A 147 -4.62 19.60 7.24
N SER A 148 -5.82 19.02 7.40
CA SER A 148 -6.95 19.23 6.50
C SER A 148 -7.27 20.71 6.24
N LEU A 149 -7.28 21.54 7.28
CA LEU A 149 -7.61 22.97 7.17
C LEU A 149 -6.48 23.76 6.47
N ARG A 150 -5.22 23.45 6.83
CA ARG A 150 -4.03 24.06 6.23
C ARG A 150 -3.94 23.76 4.73
N ASP A 151 -4.21 22.53 4.33
CA ASP A 151 -4.09 22.09 2.94
C ASP A 151 -5.20 22.66 2.06
N LEU A 152 -6.40 22.82 2.61
CA LEU A 152 -7.51 23.48 1.93
C LEU A 152 -7.19 24.95 1.64
N ILE A 153 -6.63 25.67 2.62
CA ILE A 153 -6.17 27.06 2.44
C ILE A 153 -5.04 27.11 1.39
N ALA A 154 -4.10 26.17 1.42
CA ALA A 154 -3.02 26.11 0.44
C ALA A 154 -3.54 25.89 -1.00
N LEU A 155 -4.53 25.03 -1.20
CA LEU A 155 -5.16 24.84 -2.51
C LEU A 155 -5.82 26.12 -3.04
N ALA A 156 -6.47 26.89 -2.17
CA ALA A 156 -7.20 28.10 -2.55
C ALA A 156 -6.29 29.30 -2.82
N THR A 157 -5.14 29.39 -2.14
CA THR A 157 -4.27 30.58 -2.16
C THR A 157 -3.08 30.48 -3.12
N LEU A 158 -2.63 29.27 -3.46
CA LEU A 158 -1.43 29.08 -4.28
C LEU A 158 -1.73 29.21 -5.78
N ARG A 159 -1.73 30.44 -6.29
CA ARG A 159 -1.75 30.71 -7.73
C ARG A 159 -0.37 30.46 -8.36
N GLY A 160 -0.34 29.88 -9.56
CA GLY A 160 0.89 29.66 -10.35
C GLY A 160 1.82 28.49 -9.95
N ASN A 161 1.83 28.04 -8.69
CA ASN A 161 2.77 26.97 -8.27
C ASN A 161 2.18 25.55 -8.41
N ARG A 162 2.48 24.88 -9.52
CA ARG A 162 1.99 23.52 -9.82
C ARG A 162 2.39 22.48 -8.77
N ALA A 163 3.66 22.45 -8.35
CA ALA A 163 4.16 21.47 -7.38
C ALA A 163 3.40 21.54 -6.05
N LYS A 164 3.21 22.76 -5.53
CA LYS A 164 2.45 22.95 -4.28
C LYS A 164 0.96 22.64 -4.42
N LYS A 165 0.35 22.90 -5.59
CA LYS A 165 -1.05 22.49 -5.85
C LYS A 165 -1.22 20.97 -5.84
N LEU A 166 -0.30 20.24 -6.48
CA LEU A 166 -0.31 18.77 -6.48
C LEU A 166 -0.12 18.24 -5.05
N ARG A 167 0.79 18.84 -4.29
CA ARG A 167 1.05 18.50 -2.90
C ARG A 167 -0.17 18.73 -2.00
N ALA A 168 -0.79 19.89 -2.09
CA ALA A 168 -1.98 20.17 -1.29
C ALA A 168 -3.17 19.26 -1.67
N ALA A 169 -3.28 18.83 -2.92
CA ALA A 169 -4.26 17.81 -3.32
C ALA A 169 -3.95 16.41 -2.74
N TYR A 170 -2.67 16.04 -2.65
CA TYR A 170 -2.21 14.83 -2.00
C TYR A 170 -2.60 14.84 -0.52
N ASP A 171 -2.20 15.89 0.20
CA ASP A 171 -2.39 16.01 1.65
C ASP A 171 -3.88 16.11 2.02
N LEU A 172 -4.67 16.90 1.28
CA LEU A 172 -6.12 16.98 1.47
C LEU A 172 -6.81 15.65 1.19
N GLY A 173 -6.43 14.97 0.11
CA GLY A 173 -6.97 13.65 -0.23
C GLY A 173 -6.71 12.66 0.90
N GLY A 174 -5.47 12.62 1.38
CA GLY A 174 -5.08 11.73 2.47
C GLY A 174 -5.83 12.02 3.77
N SER A 175 -5.94 13.29 4.16
CA SER A 175 -6.60 13.68 5.40
C SER A 175 -8.11 13.39 5.38
N ILE A 176 -8.80 13.68 4.27
CA ILE A 176 -10.22 13.31 4.08
C ILE A 176 -10.40 11.78 4.09
N GLY A 177 -9.51 11.05 3.41
CA GLY A 177 -9.54 9.58 3.40
C GLY A 177 -9.38 8.96 4.80
N ALA A 178 -8.47 9.52 5.60
CA ALA A 178 -8.25 9.11 6.98
C ALA A 178 -9.50 9.36 7.84
N LEU A 179 -10.11 10.56 7.76
CA LEU A 179 -11.34 10.89 8.49
C LEU A 179 -12.50 9.94 8.11
N GLU A 180 -12.71 9.71 6.81
CA GLU A 180 -13.72 8.77 6.32
C GLU A 180 -13.49 7.35 6.83
N GLY A 181 -12.23 6.89 6.81
CA GLY A 181 -11.87 5.58 7.33
C GLY A 181 -12.11 5.49 8.83
N MET A 182 -11.78 6.52 9.61
CA MET A 182 -12.01 6.53 11.07
C MET A 182 -13.50 6.47 11.39
N ILE A 183 -14.33 7.29 10.73
CA ILE A 183 -15.79 7.26 10.90
C ILE A 183 -16.31 5.86 10.55
N LYS A 184 -15.94 5.33 9.39
CA LYS A 184 -16.48 4.05 8.90
C LYS A 184 -16.05 2.85 9.76
N TYR A 185 -14.76 2.75 10.08
CA TYR A 185 -14.19 1.53 10.68
C TYR A 185 -14.00 1.61 12.19
N ARG A 186 -13.86 2.81 12.77
CA ARG A 186 -13.69 2.97 14.22
C ARG A 186 -14.97 3.39 14.93
N VAL A 187 -15.71 4.36 14.37
CA VAL A 187 -16.94 4.86 15.01
C VAL A 187 -18.12 3.97 14.71
N LEU A 188 -18.36 3.67 13.42
CA LEU A 188 -19.48 2.81 13.00
C LEU A 188 -19.17 1.31 13.11
N ALA A 189 -17.93 0.93 13.47
CA ALA A 189 -17.45 -0.45 13.58
C ALA A 189 -17.76 -1.35 12.36
N LYS A 190 -17.91 -0.77 11.16
CA LYS A 190 -18.21 -1.50 9.91
C LYS A 190 -16.94 -2.08 9.31
N THR A 191 -16.33 -3.04 10.01
CA THR A 191 -15.10 -3.72 9.59
C THR A 191 -15.45 -5.06 8.95
N PRO A 192 -15.39 -5.19 7.62
CA PRO A 192 -15.56 -6.49 6.98
C PRO A 192 -14.43 -7.42 7.42
N VAL A 193 -14.74 -8.69 7.65
CA VAL A 193 -13.73 -9.73 7.88
C VAL A 193 -13.55 -10.49 6.57
N LEU A 194 -12.33 -10.95 6.29
CA LEU A 194 -12.08 -11.84 5.16
C LEU A 194 -12.95 -13.10 5.32
N GLY A 195 -13.92 -13.27 4.43
CA GLY A 195 -14.78 -14.45 4.43
C GLY A 195 -13.95 -15.70 4.12
N ARG A 196 -14.12 -16.77 4.90
CA ARG A 196 -13.62 -18.09 4.50
C ARG A 196 -14.36 -18.48 3.22
N ARG A 197 -13.66 -18.61 2.09
CA ARG A 197 -14.20 -19.42 0.97
C ARG A 197 -14.51 -20.78 1.56
N LYS A 198 -15.75 -21.28 1.41
CA LYS A 198 -16.03 -22.71 1.58
C LYS A 198 -15.00 -23.41 0.69
N ARG A 199 -14.18 -24.28 1.29
CA ARG A 199 -13.45 -25.25 0.49
C ARG A 199 -14.53 -26.11 -0.13
N ASP A 200 -14.78 -25.94 -1.42
CA ASP A 200 -15.61 -26.88 -2.15
C ASP A 200 -14.94 -28.24 -2.00
N SER A 201 -15.64 -29.13 -1.33
CA SER A 201 -15.32 -30.53 -1.16
C SER A 201 -15.39 -31.21 -2.53
N HIS A 202 -14.31 -31.12 -3.30
CA HIS A 202 -14.01 -32.10 -4.33
C HIS A 202 -12.94 -33.04 -3.79
N ALA A 203 -13.38 -33.88 -2.84
CA ALA A 203 -12.78 -35.16 -2.56
C ALA A 203 -13.91 -36.19 -2.71
N GLN A 204 -14.00 -36.79 -3.90
CA GLN A 204 -14.54 -38.12 -4.20
C GLN A 204 -14.60 -38.27 -5.72
N ASP A 205 -13.54 -38.85 -6.32
CA ASP A 205 -13.68 -40.11 -7.05
C ASP A 205 -12.36 -40.57 -7.70
N SER A 206 -11.69 -41.48 -7.00
CA SER A 206 -11.06 -42.68 -7.58
C SER A 206 -10.69 -43.58 -6.39
N PRO A 207 -11.04 -44.87 -6.41
CA PRO A 207 -10.52 -45.77 -7.44
C PRO A 207 -11.51 -46.86 -7.90
N ARG A 208 -11.36 -47.34 -9.14
CA ARG A 208 -11.53 -48.78 -9.41
C ARG A 208 -10.44 -49.27 -10.36
N ALA A 209 -9.65 -50.18 -9.81
CA ALA A 209 -8.87 -51.14 -10.55
C ALA A 209 -9.79 -52.09 -11.31
N SER A 210 -9.41 -52.39 -12.55
CA SER A 210 -9.63 -53.67 -13.25
C SER A 210 -8.71 -53.69 -14.45
#